data_AF-A0A7V9EN00-F1
#
_entry.id   AF-A0A7V9EN00-F1
#
_cell.length_a   1.000
_cell.length_b   1.000
_cell.length_c   1.000
_cell.angle_alpha   90.00
_cell.angle_beta   90.00
_cell.angle_gamma   90.00
#
_symmetry.space_group_name_H-M   'P 1'
#
loop_
_entity.id
_entity.type
_entity.pdbx_description
1 polymer ?
#
loop_
_entity_poly.entity_id
_entity_poly.type
_entity_poly.pdbx_seq_one_letter_code
_entity_poly.pdbx_strand_id
1 'polypeptide(L)'
;MAELIQIRRELGGRWRWVYLAPDEEVELSSSEHYASREAAEAAAARAYPGLRIEPSGVQGPAPEAAAPDLMDVGALVRSAVVSGAMLVALLWVVKRIGDRAGGR
;
A
#
# COMPACT_ATOMS: atom_id res chain seq x y z
N MET A 1 11.73 11.70 22.45
CA MET A 1 12.71 11.74 21.34
C MET A 1 13.25 13.15 21.17
N ALA A 2 14.24 13.43 20.32
CA ALA A 2 14.67 14.81 20.03
C ALA A 2 13.91 15.35 18.81
N GLU A 3 13.65 16.66 18.77
CA GLU A 3 13.08 17.32 17.59
C GLU A 3 13.96 17.09 16.36
N LEU A 4 13.35 16.65 15.26
CA LEU A 4 14.08 16.41 14.02
C LEU A 4 13.22 16.66 12.78
N ILE A 5 13.90 16.92 11.66
CA ILE A 5 13.28 17.00 10.35
C ILE A 5 13.59 15.74 9.55
N GLN A 6 12.58 15.12 8.96
CA GLN A 6 12.71 14.05 7.99
C GLN A 6 12.44 14.54 6.58
N ILE A 7 13.26 14.09 5.63
CA ILE A 7 13.01 14.31 4.20
C ILE A 7 12.43 13.03 3.61
N ARG A 8 11.21 13.10 3.08
CA ARG A 8 10.47 11.96 2.54
C ARG A 8 10.23 12.11 1.04
N ARG A 9 10.31 10.98 0.32
CA ARG A 9 9.92 10.90 -1.09
C ARG A 9 8.49 10.37 -1.18
N GLU A 10 7.64 11.08 -1.91
CA GLU A 10 6.24 10.70 -2.13
C GLU A 10 6.04 9.89 -3.42
N LEU A 11 4.84 9.30 -3.53
CA LEU A 11 4.34 8.72 -4.77
C LEU A 11 4.33 9.80 -5.88
N GLY A 12 4.94 9.50 -7.03
CA GLY A 12 5.18 10.49 -8.08
C GLY A 12 6.58 11.12 -8.04
N GLY A 13 7.44 10.71 -7.10
CA GLY A 13 8.86 11.03 -7.10
C GLY A 13 9.20 12.43 -6.59
N ARG A 14 8.22 13.15 -6.04
CA ARG A 14 8.40 14.44 -5.36
C ARG A 14 8.93 14.23 -3.95
N TRP A 15 9.47 15.29 -3.37
CA TRP A 15 10.07 15.31 -2.05
C TRP A 15 9.31 16.26 -1.13
N ARG A 16 9.25 15.95 0.15
CA ARG A 16 8.68 16.83 1.18
C ARG A 16 9.53 16.75 2.45
N TRP A 17 9.45 17.78 3.28
CA TRP A 17 10.01 17.70 4.63
C TRP A 17 8.89 17.52 5.66
N VAL A 18 9.20 16.83 6.75
CA VAL A 18 8.29 16.53 7.87
C VAL A 18 9.02 16.84 9.17
N TYR A 19 8.43 17.69 10.00
CA TYR A 19 8.88 17.95 11.36
C TYR A 19 8.25 16.93 12.31
N LEU A 20 9.10 16.28 13.11
CA LEU A 20 8.71 15.35 14.15
C LEU A 20 9.00 15.96 15.53
N ALA A 21 7.94 16.19 16.29
CA ALA A 21 8.00 16.63 17.67
C ALA A 21 8.51 15.49 18.59
N PRO A 22 9.13 15.82 19.74
CA PRO A 22 9.76 14.85 20.64
C PRO A 22 8.77 13.85 21.24
N ASP A 23 7.48 14.21 21.30
CA ASP A 23 6.38 13.44 21.89
C ASP A 23 5.51 12.74 20.83
N GLU A 24 5.89 12.76 19.56
CA GLU A 24 5.22 12.12 18.41
C GLU A 24 3.73 12.47 18.18
N GLU A 25 3.10 13.29 19.03
CA GLU A 25 1.70 13.72 18.88
C GLU A 25 1.50 14.71 17.71
N VAL A 26 2.57 15.33 17.24
CA VAL A 26 2.49 16.39 16.22
C VAL A 26 3.45 16.09 15.06
N GLU A 27 2.86 15.72 13.92
CA GLU A 27 3.53 15.62 12.63
C GLU A 27 3.15 16.84 11.77
N LEU A 28 4.12 17.70 11.47
CA LEU A 28 3.91 18.83 10.57
C LEU A 28 4.67 18.61 9.28
N SER A 29 3.93 18.58 8.17
CA SER A 29 4.49 18.33 6.86
C SER A 29 4.50 19.59 6.00
N SER A 30 5.49 19.75 5.13
CA SER A 30 5.49 20.83 4.13
C SER A 30 4.23 20.78 3.27
N SER A 31 3.63 21.94 3.01
CA SER A 31 2.53 22.09 2.05
C SER A 31 3.01 21.99 0.60
N GLU A 32 4.28 22.28 0.37
CA GLU A 32 4.92 22.20 -0.95
C GLU A 32 5.55 20.83 -1.18
N HIS A 33 5.50 20.40 -2.44
CA HIS A 33 6.17 19.20 -2.95
C HIS A 33 7.34 19.61 -3.84
N TYR A 34 8.56 19.25 -3.45
CA TYR A 34 9.80 19.61 -4.12
C TYR A 34 10.19 18.63 -5.22
N ALA A 35 10.87 19.12 -6.25
CA ALA A 35 11.32 18.30 -7.38
C ALA A 35 12.57 17.45 -7.03
N SER A 36 13.37 17.90 -6.07
CA SER A 36 14.58 17.20 -5.62
C SER A 36 14.68 17.16 -4.10
N ARG A 37 15.53 16.25 -3.61
CA ARG A 37 15.79 16.08 -2.19
C ARG A 37 16.48 17.31 -1.61
N GLU A 38 17.46 17.86 -2.33
CA GLU A 38 18.25 19.02 -1.92
C GLU A 38 17.36 20.27 -1.79
N ALA A 39 16.35 20.40 -2.65
CA ALA A 39 15.38 21.49 -2.56
C ALA A 39 14.51 21.38 -1.30
N ALA A 40 14.09 20.16 -0.94
CA ALA A 40 13.36 19.90 0.30
C ALA A 40 14.23 20.15 1.54
N GLU A 41 15.49 19.72 1.52
CA GLU A 41 16.47 19.96 2.59
C GLU A 41 16.75 21.45 2.79
N ALA A 42 16.99 22.19 1.70
CA ALA A 42 17.22 23.62 1.77
C ALA A 42 15.99 24.39 2.27
N ALA A 43 14.78 23.96 1.88
CA ALA A 43 13.54 24.53 2.40
C ALA A 43 13.35 24.24 3.89
N ALA A 44 13.61 23.00 4.32
CA ALA A 44 13.58 22.62 5.73
C ALA A 44 14.57 23.42 6.57
N ALA A 45 15.82 23.57 6.12
CA ALA A 45 16.85 24.33 6.82
C ALA A 45 16.50 25.83 6.97
N ARG A 46 15.73 26.39 6.04
CA ARG A 46 15.20 27.76 6.16
C ARG A 46 14.03 27.86 7.14
N ALA A 47 13.13 26.89 7.13
CA ALA A 47 11.96 26.88 8.01
C ALA A 47 12.33 26.58 9.47
N TYR A 48 13.32 25.69 9.67
CA TYR A 48 13.73 25.16 10.96
C TYR A 48 15.26 25.25 11.13
N PRO A 49 15.80 26.46 11.30
CA PRO A 49 17.24 26.65 11.44
C PRO A 49 17.78 25.99 12.72
N GLY A 50 18.83 25.19 12.57
CA GLY A 50 19.51 24.53 13.70
C GLY A 50 18.93 23.17 14.10
N LEU A 51 17.83 22.74 13.50
CA LEU A 51 17.30 21.39 13.68
C LEU A 51 18.08 20.38 12.83
N ARG A 52 18.27 19.18 13.39
CA ARG A 52 18.93 18.07 12.70
C ARG A 52 18.02 17.57 11.58
N ILE A 53 18.54 17.57 10.35
CA ILE A 53 17.87 17.01 9.18
C ILE A 53 18.37 15.59 9.00
N GLU A 54 17.47 14.62 9.15
CA GLU A 54 17.77 13.22 8.90
C GLU A 54 17.29 12.82 7.50
N PRO A 55 18.13 12.11 6.73
CA PRO A 55 17.70 11.47 5.50
C PRO A 55 16.80 10.29 5.87
N SER A 56 15.50 10.51 5.95
CA SER A 56 14.58 9.43 6.29
C SER A 56 14.37 8.53 5.08
N GLY A 57 14.89 7.31 5.19
CA GLY A 57 14.63 6.24 4.24
C GLY A 57 13.13 5.99 4.14
N VAL A 58 12.63 6.05 2.90
CA VAL A 58 11.30 5.58 2.44
C VAL A 58 10.33 5.24 3.58
N GLN A 59 9.57 6.23 4.05
CA GLN A 59 8.39 5.97 4.85
C GLN A 59 7.20 5.76 3.89
N GLY A 60 7.24 4.61 3.22
CA GLY A 60 5.99 3.86 3.06
C GLY A 60 5.57 3.36 4.44
N PRO A 61 4.31 2.98 4.65
CA PRO A 61 3.88 2.41 5.93
C PRO A 61 4.89 1.32 6.35
N ALA A 62 5.31 1.33 7.61
CA ALA A 62 6.08 0.22 8.17
C ALA A 62 5.36 -1.09 7.79
N PRO A 63 6.05 -2.09 7.23
CA PRO A 63 5.42 -3.35 6.84
C PRO A 63 4.91 -4.19 8.04
N GLU A 64 4.77 -3.60 9.23
CA GLU A 64 4.39 -4.29 10.47
C GLU A 64 3.07 -3.81 11.11
N ALA A 65 2.31 -2.91 10.47
CA ALA A 65 0.94 -2.57 10.91
C ALA A 65 -0.14 -2.72 9.83
N ALA A 66 0.21 -3.25 8.66
CA ALA A 66 -0.76 -3.78 7.71
C ALA A 66 -0.70 -5.31 7.81
N ALA A 67 -1.67 -5.88 8.51
CA ALA A 67 -1.87 -7.32 8.60
C ALA A 67 -1.60 -8.01 7.24
N PRO A 68 -0.90 -9.15 7.21
CA PRO A 68 -0.85 -9.97 6.01
C PRO A 68 -2.22 -10.64 5.84
N ASP A 69 -3.19 -9.90 5.32
CA ASP A 69 -4.45 -10.43 4.81
C ASP A 69 -4.76 -9.83 3.44
N LEU A 70 -3.70 -9.64 2.65
CA LEU A 70 -3.83 -9.71 1.21
C LEU A 70 -4.10 -11.18 0.87
N MET A 71 -5.36 -11.55 1.05
CA MET A 71 -5.97 -12.62 0.29
C MET A 71 -5.54 -12.42 -1.16
N ASP A 72 -4.73 -13.38 -1.56
CA ASP A 72 -4.31 -13.73 -2.90
C ASP A 72 -5.49 -13.58 -3.88
N VAL A 73 -5.68 -12.38 -4.44
CA VAL A 73 -6.73 -12.09 -5.43
C VAL A 73 -6.52 -12.99 -6.67
N GLY A 74 -5.27 -13.40 -6.93
CA GLY A 74 -4.93 -14.39 -7.94
C GLY A 74 -5.45 -15.80 -7.62
N ALA A 75 -5.36 -16.24 -6.36
CA ALA A 75 -5.95 -17.51 -5.92
C ALA A 75 -7.48 -17.46 -5.86
N LEU A 76 -8.09 -16.34 -5.44
CA LEU A 76 -9.54 -16.16 -5.44
C LEU A 76 -10.12 -16.24 -6.87
N VAL A 77 -9.49 -15.59 -7.86
CA VAL A 77 -9.93 -15.67 -9.27
C VAL A 77 -9.74 -17.09 -9.82
N ARG A 78 -8.65 -17.81 -9.48
CA ARG A 78 -8.50 -19.23 -9.86
C ARG A 78 -9.53 -20.13 -9.20
N SER A 79 -9.87 -19.90 -7.92
CA SER A 79 -10.84 -20.72 -7.19
C SER A 79 -12.28 -20.55 -7.70
N ALA A 80 -12.65 -19.33 -8.14
CA ALA A 80 -13.93 -19.05 -8.77
C ALA A 80 -14.07 -19.77 -10.13
N VAL A 81 -13.01 -19.82 -10.94
CA VAL A 81 -13.02 -20.54 -12.24
C VAL A 81 -13.15 -22.05 -12.04
N VAL A 82 -12.46 -22.64 -11.05
CA VAL A 82 -12.55 -24.07 -10.75
C VAL A 82 -13.94 -24.44 -10.20
N SER A 83 -14.50 -23.63 -9.31
CA SER A 83 -15.84 -23.87 -8.74
C SER A 83 -16.94 -23.72 -9.80
N GLY A 84 -16.82 -22.73 -10.69
CA GLY A 84 -17.73 -22.56 -11.83
C GLY A 84 -17.66 -23.72 -12.83
N ALA A 85 -16.46 -24.18 -13.19
CA ALA A 85 -16.28 -25.32 -14.09
C ALA A 85 -16.83 -26.62 -13.49
N MET A 86 -16.66 -26.84 -12.18
CA MET A 86 -17.19 -28.03 -11.50
C MET A 86 -18.72 -28.02 -11.46
N LEU A 87 -19.35 -26.85 -11.27
CA LEU A 87 -20.81 -26.72 -11.27
C LEU A 87 -21.40 -26.96 -12.67
N VAL A 88 -20.76 -26.47 -13.73
CA VAL A 88 -21.13 -26.76 -15.12
C VAL A 88 -20.95 -28.24 -15.44
N ALA A 89 -19.84 -28.86 -15.00
CA ALA A 89 -19.61 -30.29 -15.17
C ALA A 89 -20.66 -31.14 -14.44
N LEU A 90 -21.04 -30.75 -13.21
CA LEU A 90 -22.07 -31.44 -12.43
C LEU A 90 -23.44 -31.34 -13.12
N LEU A 91 -23.82 -30.14 -13.61
CA LEU A 91 -25.04 -29.94 -14.39
C LEU A 91 -25.05 -30.77 -15.67
N TRP A 92 -23.90 -30.88 -16.35
CA TRP A 92 -23.74 -31.75 -17.52
C TRP A 92 -23.88 -33.23 -17.18
N VAL A 93 -23.33 -33.68 -16.06
CA VAL A 93 -23.46 -35.07 -15.60
C VAL A 93 -24.90 -35.37 -15.20
N VAL A 94 -25.56 -34.50 -14.44
CA VAL A 94 -26.98 -34.65 -14.06
C VAL A 94 -27.87 -34.66 -15.31
N LYS A 95 -27.66 -33.75 -16.25
CA LYS A 95 -28.38 -33.75 -17.54
C LYS A 95 -28.14 -35.05 -18.31
N ARG A 96 -26.90 -35.52 -18.40
CA ARG A 96 -26.55 -36.77 -19.11
C ARG A 96 -27.13 -38.02 -18.43
N ILE A 97 -27.23 -38.02 -17.10
CA ILE A 97 -27.90 -39.10 -16.36
C ILE A 97 -29.42 -39.01 -16.58
N GLY A 98 -29.99 -37.81 -16.57
CA GLY A 98 -31.41 -37.57 -16.90
C GLY A 98 -31.77 -38.01 -18.32
N ASP A 99 -30.95 -37.68 -19.31
CA ASP A 99 -31.14 -38.08 -20.72
C ASP A 99 -31.00 -39.61 -20.89
N ARG A 100 -30.24 -40.29 -20.02
CA ARG A 100 -30.16 -41.76 -20.01
C ARG A 100 -31.27 -42.44 -19.22
N ALA A 101 -31.83 -41.78 -18.21
CA ALA A 101 -32.94 -42.30 -17.41
C ALA A 101 -34.31 -42.03 -18.07
N GLY A 102 -34.41 -40.94 -18.87
CA GLY A 102 -35.61 -40.53 -19.60
C GLY A 102 -35.69 -41.03 -21.04
N GLY A 103 -34.76 -41.90 -21.46
CA GLY A 103 -34.87 -42.66 -22.71
C GLY A 103 -35.91 -43.77 -22.60
N ARG A 104 -37.19 -43.37 -22.52
CA ARG A 104 -38.37 -44.18 -22.82
C ARG A 104 -39.31 -43.37 -23.66
#